data_AF-A0A1Y1RE19-F1
#
_entry.id   AF-A0A1Y1RE19-F1
#
_cell.length_a   1.000
_cell.length_b   1.000
_cell.length_c   1.000
_cell.angle_alpha   90.00
_cell.angle_beta   90.00
_cell.angle_gamma   90.00
#
_symmetry.space_group_name_H-M   'P 1'
#
loop_
_entity.id
_entity.type
_entity.pdbx_description
1 polymer ?
#
loop_
_entity_poly.entity_id
_entity_poly.type
_entity_poly.pdbx_seq_one_letter_code
_entity_poly.pdbx_strand_id
1 'polypeptide(L)'
;MIILILALLLTLFSTQAGAQTKVGTTAAPFLGIAVGPRAIGSGGAFVAQADDATALYWNNAGIAQLTMSEIIVSHDEWIAGMSFDYVGAVFNIGSGAFGMSFTSLSMDEMEVTTVLDPEGNGERFDAGSVAVGLTYAYALTDRFYIGGTAKYIREYIWKESAHSFACDLGTLYVTEFFNGMRIGAVITNFGSSMEMEGDDLVFQHDIDENQDGNNDNTLGSWMTDSWTLPINFRVGMAVELMQTDMHRVTMMTDVTHPNDNEESMNLGGEYAYKNTFFLRAGYKSLFLGKSEEGITCGAGFLVSQFGSAQMGVDYAFQDFGRLEDTHTLSLRMRF
;
A
#
# COMPACT_ATOMS: atom_id res chain seq x y z
N MET A 1 12.18 -30.50 -15.63
CA MET A 1 12.35 -29.82 -14.32
C MET A 1 11.31 -28.71 -14.11
N ILE A 2 11.15 -27.76 -15.05
CA ILE A 2 10.11 -26.70 -15.00
C ILE A 2 8.68 -27.25 -14.89
N ILE A 3 8.33 -28.27 -15.66
CA ILE A 3 7.00 -28.91 -15.63
C ILE A 3 6.71 -29.57 -14.26
N LEU A 4 7.74 -30.09 -13.60
CA LEU A 4 7.61 -30.72 -12.28
C LEU A 4 7.42 -29.69 -11.17
N ILE A 5 8.05 -28.51 -11.29
CA ILE A 5 7.85 -27.38 -10.36
C ILE A 5 6.45 -26.78 -10.54
N LEU A 6 6.00 -26.58 -11.78
CA LEU A 6 4.63 -26.14 -12.08
C LEU A 6 3.58 -27.15 -11.59
N ALA A 7 3.81 -28.44 -11.80
CA ALA A 7 2.91 -29.49 -11.33
C ALA A 7 2.86 -29.57 -9.79
N LEU A 8 3.99 -29.35 -9.11
CA LEU A 8 4.04 -29.32 -7.64
C LEU A 8 3.33 -28.09 -7.07
N LEU A 9 3.50 -26.92 -7.69
CA LEU A 9 2.76 -25.68 -7.38
C LEU A 9 1.25 -25.88 -7.54
N LEU A 10 0.81 -26.53 -8.62
CA LEU A 10 -0.62 -26.83 -8.87
C LEU A 10 -1.23 -27.79 -7.83
N THR A 11 -0.46 -28.71 -7.24
CA THR A 11 -0.99 -29.66 -6.25
C THR A 11 -1.17 -29.08 -4.85
N LEU A 12 -0.43 -28.02 -4.49
CA LEU A 12 -0.51 -27.38 -3.16
C LEU A 12 -1.79 -26.56 -2.96
N PHE A 13 -2.53 -26.22 -4.02
CA PHE A 13 -3.77 -25.43 -3.95
C PHE A 13 -5.06 -26.25 -3.73
N SER A 14 -4.97 -27.55 -3.49
CA SER A 14 -6.15 -28.45 -3.45
C SER A 14 -6.77 -28.67 -2.06
N THR A 15 -6.33 -27.97 -1.02
CA THR A 15 -6.95 -28.03 0.32
C THR A 15 -7.68 -26.73 0.64
N GLN A 16 -8.98 -26.67 0.30
CA GLN A 16 -9.88 -25.66 0.86
C GLN A 16 -10.19 -26.03 2.32
N ALA A 17 -9.34 -25.59 3.24
CA ALA A 17 -9.74 -25.45 4.63
C ALA A 17 -10.61 -24.18 4.71
N GLY A 18 -11.91 -24.34 5.01
CA GLY A 18 -12.82 -23.22 5.22
C GLY A 18 -12.47 -22.48 6.51
N ALA A 19 -11.47 -21.62 6.47
CA ALA A 19 -11.28 -20.58 7.47
C ALA A 19 -12.35 -19.50 7.27
N GLN A 20 -12.89 -18.96 8.36
CA GLN A 20 -13.74 -17.78 8.27
C GLN A 20 -12.88 -16.59 7.85
N THR A 21 -13.20 -16.01 6.69
CA THR A 21 -12.52 -14.81 6.19
C THR A 21 -12.90 -13.62 7.06
N LYS A 22 -11.90 -12.90 7.56
CA LYS A 22 -12.04 -11.73 8.46
C LYS A 22 -12.20 -10.42 7.69
N VAL A 23 -12.96 -10.45 6.59
CA VAL A 23 -13.12 -9.29 5.70
C VAL A 23 -13.70 -8.11 6.46
N GLY A 24 -12.95 -7.00 6.45
CA GLY A 24 -13.38 -5.74 7.04
C GLY A 24 -13.31 -5.68 8.57
N THR A 25 -12.51 -6.54 9.22
CA THR A 25 -12.34 -6.52 10.68
C THR A 25 -11.02 -5.88 11.13
N THR A 26 -10.51 -4.90 10.38
CA THR A 26 -9.27 -4.17 10.70
C THR A 26 -9.47 -2.67 10.58
N ALA A 27 -8.76 -1.92 11.42
CA ALA A 27 -8.63 -0.47 11.28
C ALA A 27 -7.64 -0.12 10.16
N ALA A 28 -7.63 1.13 9.69
CA ALA A 28 -6.67 1.63 8.70
C ALA A 28 -6.60 0.84 7.38
N PRO A 29 -7.73 0.53 6.72
CA PRO A 29 -7.72 -0.19 5.44
C PRO A 29 -6.99 0.57 4.32
N PHE A 30 -6.82 1.89 4.46
CA PHE A 30 -6.04 2.71 3.51
C PHE A 30 -4.58 2.24 3.35
N LEU A 31 -4.02 1.54 4.34
CA LEU A 31 -2.68 0.95 4.26
C LEU A 31 -2.58 -0.16 3.19
N GLY A 32 -3.72 -0.71 2.75
CA GLY A 32 -3.81 -1.68 1.65
C GLY A 32 -3.91 -1.06 0.26
N ILE A 33 -4.11 0.26 0.15
CA ILE A 33 -4.19 0.96 -1.14
C ILE A 33 -2.81 0.97 -1.78
N ALA A 34 -2.74 0.52 -3.03
CA ALA A 34 -1.48 0.35 -3.74
C ALA A 34 -0.83 1.70 -4.04
N VAL A 35 0.49 1.77 -3.90
CA VAL A 35 1.25 3.00 -4.13
C VAL A 35 2.08 2.90 -5.41
N GLY A 36 2.05 3.96 -6.21
CA GLY A 36 2.98 4.15 -7.31
C GLY A 36 2.51 3.55 -8.64
N PRO A 37 2.38 4.35 -9.70
CA PRO A 37 1.89 3.89 -11.00
C PRO A 37 2.69 2.73 -11.62
N ARG A 38 4.00 2.66 -11.36
CA ARG A 38 4.82 1.55 -11.85
C ARG A 38 4.40 0.21 -11.26
N ALA A 39 4.16 0.16 -9.95
CA ALA A 39 3.72 -1.04 -9.26
C ALA A 39 2.25 -1.37 -9.57
N ILE A 40 1.39 -0.35 -9.55
CA ILE A 40 -0.04 -0.47 -9.90
C ILE A 40 -0.20 -1.02 -11.32
N GLY A 41 0.46 -0.42 -12.31
CA GLY A 41 0.40 -0.87 -13.71
C GLY A 41 0.97 -2.28 -13.95
N SER A 42 1.71 -2.83 -12.98
CA SER A 42 2.24 -4.19 -12.97
C SER A 42 1.39 -5.15 -12.11
N GLY A 43 0.10 -4.84 -11.90
CA GLY A 43 -0.84 -5.68 -11.16
C GLY A 43 -0.59 -5.71 -9.65
N GLY A 44 0.22 -4.80 -9.12
CA GLY A 44 0.68 -4.85 -7.73
C GLY A 44 1.64 -6.01 -7.43
N ALA A 45 2.21 -6.65 -8.46
CA ALA A 45 3.29 -7.62 -8.31
C ALA A 45 4.64 -6.88 -8.30
N PHE A 46 5.06 -6.39 -7.14
CA PHE A 46 6.20 -5.49 -7.01
C PHE A 46 7.12 -5.78 -5.83
N VAL A 47 6.81 -6.75 -4.96
CA VAL A 47 7.61 -7.06 -3.75
C VAL A 47 9.05 -7.48 -4.08
N ALA A 48 9.25 -8.25 -5.16
CA ALA A 48 10.59 -8.62 -5.62
C ALA A 48 11.22 -7.62 -6.61
N GLN A 49 10.41 -6.74 -7.20
CA GLN A 49 10.90 -5.74 -8.15
C GLN A 49 11.37 -4.47 -7.44
N ALA A 50 10.73 -4.08 -6.33
CA ALA A 50 10.90 -2.88 -5.53
C ALA A 50 12.28 -2.19 -5.62
N ASP A 51 12.51 -1.45 -6.71
CA ASP A 51 13.78 -0.82 -7.10
C ASP A 51 13.59 0.67 -7.44
N ASP A 52 12.66 1.33 -6.73
CA ASP A 52 12.45 2.77 -6.72
C ASP A 52 11.94 3.23 -5.34
N ALA A 53 11.65 4.52 -5.17
CA ALA A 53 11.22 5.07 -3.87
C ALA A 53 9.86 4.54 -3.37
N THR A 54 9.08 3.83 -4.20
CA THR A 54 7.87 3.12 -3.75
C THR A 54 8.19 1.82 -3.02
N ALA A 55 9.45 1.37 -3.05
CA ALA A 55 9.93 0.24 -2.25
C ALA A 55 9.68 0.44 -0.74
N LEU A 56 9.63 1.70 -0.26
CA LEU A 56 9.24 2.01 1.12
C LEU A 56 7.86 1.44 1.50
N TYR A 57 6.94 1.32 0.54
CA TYR A 57 5.62 0.70 0.71
C TYR A 57 5.63 -0.79 0.36
N TRP A 58 6.25 -1.16 -0.77
CA TRP A 58 6.15 -2.52 -1.32
C TRP A 58 7.07 -3.53 -0.63
N ASN A 59 8.35 -3.21 -0.50
CA ASN A 59 9.36 -4.02 0.17
C ASN A 59 10.54 -3.14 0.58
N ASN A 60 10.59 -2.79 1.86
CA ASN A 60 11.55 -1.83 2.38
C ASN A 60 13.02 -2.29 2.26
N ALA A 61 13.33 -3.58 2.03
CA ALA A 61 14.68 -4.01 1.72
C ALA A 61 15.18 -3.49 0.36
N GLY A 62 14.26 -3.19 -0.56
CA GLY A 62 14.56 -2.73 -1.92
C GLY A 62 15.31 -1.41 -1.98
N ILE A 63 15.11 -0.51 -1.00
CA ILE A 63 15.76 0.80 -1.02
C ILE A 63 17.29 0.71 -0.91
N ALA A 64 17.83 -0.38 -0.34
CA ALA A 64 19.27 -0.62 -0.26
C ALA A 64 19.89 -1.01 -1.62
N GLN A 65 19.08 -1.30 -2.65
CA GLN A 65 19.56 -1.54 -4.02
C GLN A 65 19.72 -0.26 -4.82
N LEU A 66 19.10 0.84 -4.38
CA LEU A 66 19.13 2.09 -5.12
C LEU A 66 20.53 2.66 -5.12
N THR A 67 21.05 2.99 -6.30
CA THR A 67 22.38 3.60 -6.47
C THR A 67 22.34 5.13 -6.39
N MET A 68 21.18 5.74 -6.59
CA MET A 68 20.94 7.17 -6.47
C MET A 68 19.92 7.44 -5.37
N SER A 69 19.94 8.65 -4.81
CA SER A 69 18.83 9.09 -3.95
C SER A 69 17.62 9.36 -4.83
N GLU A 70 16.41 9.12 -4.33
CA GLU A 70 15.18 9.24 -5.11
C GLU A 70 14.07 9.88 -4.29
N ILE A 71 13.35 10.82 -4.88
CA ILE A 71 12.10 11.36 -4.35
C ILE A 71 10.99 11.04 -5.34
N ILE A 72 9.85 10.61 -4.84
CA ILE A 72 8.63 10.38 -5.63
C ILE A 72 7.44 11.05 -4.94
N VAL A 73 6.57 11.62 -5.76
CA VAL A 73 5.23 12.06 -5.37
C VAL A 73 4.25 11.36 -6.29
N SER A 74 3.18 10.80 -5.73
CA SER A 74 2.11 10.10 -6.43
C SER A 74 0.77 10.61 -5.93
N HIS A 75 -0.15 10.80 -6.86
CA HIS A 75 -1.53 11.21 -6.60
C HIS A 75 -2.47 10.28 -7.35
N ASP A 76 -3.54 9.85 -6.67
CA ASP A 76 -4.60 9.01 -7.20
C ASP A 76 -5.95 9.65 -6.89
N GLU A 77 -6.77 9.82 -7.92
CA GLU A 77 -8.20 10.08 -7.75
C GLU A 77 -8.85 8.75 -7.36
N TRP A 78 -9.05 8.57 -6.05
CA TRP A 78 -9.53 7.34 -5.48
C TRP A 78 -11.06 7.28 -5.50
N ILE A 79 -11.59 6.07 -5.38
CA ILE A 79 -13.02 5.78 -5.41
C ILE A 79 -13.83 6.70 -4.47
N ALA A 80 -15.06 7.02 -4.86
CA ALA A 80 -15.96 7.90 -4.11
C ALA A 80 -15.43 9.34 -3.88
N GLY A 81 -14.60 9.85 -4.79
CA GLY A 81 -14.13 11.23 -4.75
C GLY A 81 -13.07 11.49 -3.67
N MET A 82 -12.43 10.44 -3.17
CA MET A 82 -11.32 10.56 -2.24
C MET A 82 -10.02 10.86 -2.98
N SER A 83 -9.10 11.56 -2.32
CA SER A 83 -7.73 11.75 -2.79
C SER A 83 -6.79 10.84 -2.04
N PHE A 84 -5.96 10.07 -2.76
CA PHE A 84 -4.91 9.25 -2.18
C PHE A 84 -3.54 9.74 -2.64
N ASP A 85 -2.74 10.22 -1.69
CA ASP A 85 -1.45 10.84 -1.93
C ASP A 85 -0.33 10.05 -1.27
N TYR A 86 0.79 9.94 -1.99
CA TYR A 86 2.00 9.32 -1.49
C TYR A 86 3.23 10.16 -1.81
N VAL A 87 4.08 10.36 -0.80
CA VAL A 87 5.41 10.95 -0.96
C VAL A 87 6.43 9.99 -0.37
N GLY A 88 7.45 9.66 -1.16
CA GLY A 88 8.57 8.82 -0.73
C GLY A 88 9.89 9.52 -1.02
N ALA A 89 10.80 9.51 -0.05
CA ALA A 89 12.16 10.01 -0.21
C ALA A 89 13.14 8.95 0.28
N VAL A 90 14.14 8.62 -0.55
CA VAL A 90 15.20 7.67 -0.24
C VAL A 90 16.55 8.36 -0.42
N PHE A 91 17.40 8.23 0.58
CA PHE A 91 18.76 8.74 0.60
C PHE A 91 19.74 7.58 0.65
N ASN A 92 20.50 7.39 -0.42
CA ASN A 92 21.54 6.36 -0.49
C ASN A 92 22.77 6.80 0.33
N ILE A 93 23.27 5.93 1.20
CA ILE A 93 24.46 6.14 2.03
C ILE A 93 25.57 5.09 1.78
N GLY A 94 25.56 4.44 0.62
CA GLY A 94 26.55 3.46 0.18
C GLY A 94 26.05 2.02 0.33
N SER A 95 26.33 1.39 1.46
CA SER A 95 25.93 -0.01 1.74
C SER A 95 24.51 -0.14 2.31
N GLY A 96 23.79 0.97 2.42
CA GLY A 96 22.41 1.01 2.88
C GLY A 96 21.74 2.31 2.45
N ALA A 97 20.50 2.50 2.87
CA ALA A 97 19.73 3.70 2.59
C ALA A 97 18.80 4.04 3.75
N PHE A 98 18.56 5.34 3.92
CA PHE A 98 17.50 5.86 4.77
C PHE A 98 16.32 6.27 3.89
N GLY A 99 15.11 6.05 4.40
CA GLY A 99 13.89 6.39 3.69
C GLY A 99 12.87 7.06 4.59
N MET A 100 12.06 7.92 4.01
CA MET A 100 10.89 8.51 4.63
C MET A 100 9.69 8.39 3.69
N SER A 101 8.55 7.98 4.21
CA SER A 101 7.30 7.91 3.47
C SER A 101 6.20 8.69 4.18
N PHE A 102 5.34 9.33 3.40
CA PHE A 102 4.10 9.95 3.84
C PHE A 102 2.99 9.43 2.93
N THR A 103 1.89 8.97 3.53
CA THR A 103 0.71 8.47 2.80
C THR A 103 -0.51 9.13 3.40
N SER A 104 -1.40 9.63 2.56
CA SER A 104 -2.63 10.30 2.97
C SER A 104 -3.81 9.77 2.16
N LEU A 105 -4.92 9.53 2.83
CA LEU A 105 -6.23 9.36 2.23
C LEU A 105 -7.14 10.45 2.81
N SER A 106 -7.80 11.22 1.97
CA SER A 106 -8.68 12.31 2.42
C SER A 106 -9.92 12.42 1.56
N MET A 107 -11.02 12.87 2.16
CA MET A 107 -12.22 13.28 1.44
C MET A 107 -12.45 14.78 1.60
N ASP A 108 -13.20 15.36 0.66
CA ASP A 108 -13.69 16.73 0.79
C ASP A 108 -14.72 16.84 1.93
N GLU A 109 -14.83 18.03 2.50
CA GLU A 109 -15.77 18.32 3.57
C GLU A 109 -17.23 18.26 3.07
N MET A 110 -18.08 17.53 3.78
CA MET A 110 -19.50 17.33 3.43
C MET A 110 -20.46 17.80 4.53
N GLU A 111 -21.69 18.13 4.15
CA GLU A 111 -22.73 18.55 5.11
C GLU A 111 -23.25 17.37 5.93
N VAL A 112 -23.47 17.61 7.21
CA VAL A 112 -24.16 16.66 8.08
C VAL A 112 -25.65 16.68 7.73
N THR A 113 -26.17 15.56 7.23
CA THR A 113 -27.60 15.38 6.93
C THR A 113 -28.28 14.54 8.00
N THR A 114 -29.48 14.94 8.42
CA THR A 114 -30.31 14.14 9.34
C THR A 114 -31.66 13.82 8.70
N VAL A 115 -32.46 12.97 9.34
CA VAL A 115 -33.84 12.70 8.89
C VAL A 115 -34.69 13.98 8.90
N LEU A 116 -34.38 14.94 9.77
CA LEU A 116 -35.06 16.23 9.87
C LEU A 116 -34.50 17.26 8.88
N ASP A 117 -33.20 17.20 8.60
CA ASP A 117 -32.47 18.12 7.74
C ASP A 117 -31.75 17.36 6.61
N PRO A 118 -32.49 16.87 5.58
CA PRO A 118 -31.92 16.06 4.50
C PRO A 118 -31.05 16.88 3.54
N GLU A 119 -31.20 18.21 3.52
CA GLU A 119 -30.37 19.14 2.74
C GLU A 119 -29.19 19.70 3.55
N GLY A 120 -28.94 19.17 4.76
CA GLY A 120 -27.87 19.63 5.64
C GLY A 120 -28.36 20.46 6.82
N ASN A 121 -27.78 20.25 7.99
CA ASN A 121 -28.12 20.98 9.23
C ASN A 121 -27.22 22.22 9.47
N GLY A 122 -26.35 22.55 8.52
CA GLY A 122 -25.36 23.64 8.60
C GLY A 122 -24.02 23.24 9.23
N GLU A 123 -23.89 22.04 9.79
CA GLU A 123 -22.62 21.47 10.22
C GLU A 123 -21.92 20.76 9.06
N ARG A 124 -20.60 20.65 9.20
CA ARG A 124 -19.71 20.08 8.20
C ARG A 124 -18.76 19.09 8.86
N PHE A 125 -18.40 18.04 8.13
CA PHE A 125 -17.43 17.06 8.59
C PHE A 125 -16.55 16.57 7.44
N ASP A 126 -15.33 16.16 7.80
CA ASP A 126 -14.38 15.49 6.94
C ASP A 126 -13.86 14.21 7.62
N ALA A 127 -13.16 13.41 6.84
CA ALA A 127 -12.52 12.19 7.30
C ALA A 127 -11.23 11.97 6.52
N GLY A 128 -10.28 11.33 7.17
CA GLY A 128 -9.01 11.04 6.52
C GLY A 128 -8.09 10.18 7.37
N SER A 129 -7.05 9.72 6.70
CA SER A 129 -6.06 8.81 7.27
C SER A 129 -4.68 9.20 6.81
N VAL A 130 -3.71 9.16 7.72
CA VAL A 130 -2.31 9.50 7.45
C VAL A 130 -1.41 8.41 8.01
N ALA A 131 -0.40 8.02 7.23
CA ALA A 131 0.71 7.19 7.69
C ALA A 131 2.04 7.88 7.40
N VAL A 132 2.93 7.91 8.39
CA VAL A 132 4.31 8.40 8.27
C VAL A 132 5.25 7.26 8.59
N GLY A 133 6.19 6.98 7.70
CA GLY A 133 7.15 5.89 7.83
C GLY A 133 8.59 6.38 7.82
N LEU A 134 9.42 5.84 8.71
CA LEU A 134 10.88 5.98 8.68
C LEU A 134 11.49 4.61 8.43
N THR A 135 12.30 4.51 7.38
CA THR A 135 12.86 3.26 6.91
C THR A 135 14.37 3.29 6.95
N TYR A 136 14.97 2.16 7.32
CA TYR A 136 16.39 1.90 7.11
C TYR A 136 16.55 0.53 6.46
N ALA A 137 17.40 0.46 5.44
CA ALA A 137 17.74 -0.80 4.80
C ALA A 137 19.24 -0.93 4.59
N TYR A 138 19.71 -2.18 4.57
CA TYR A 138 21.12 -2.51 4.52
C TYR A 138 21.38 -3.69 3.58
N ALA A 139 22.43 -3.58 2.76
CA ALA A 139 22.95 -4.65 1.94
C ALA A 139 23.89 -5.52 2.79
N LEU A 140 23.38 -6.63 3.32
CA LEU A 140 24.17 -7.59 4.09
C LEU A 140 25.24 -8.27 3.24
N THR A 141 24.93 -8.48 1.95
CA THR A 141 25.86 -8.94 0.93
C THR A 141 25.58 -8.20 -0.37
N ASP A 142 26.34 -8.48 -1.41
CA ASP A 142 26.11 -8.06 -2.79
C ASP A 142 24.81 -8.60 -3.41
N ARG A 143 24.08 -9.47 -2.69
CA ARG A 143 22.85 -10.14 -3.18
C ARG A 143 21.71 -10.21 -2.19
N PHE A 144 21.94 -9.89 -0.92
CA PHE A 144 20.96 -10.03 0.14
C PHE A 144 20.79 -8.71 0.88
N TYR A 145 19.55 -8.22 0.88
CA TYR A 145 19.16 -6.94 1.43
C TYR A 145 18.08 -7.15 2.47
N ILE A 146 18.15 -6.36 3.54
CA ILE A 146 17.16 -6.35 4.61
C ILE A 146 16.71 -4.91 4.86
N GLY A 147 15.44 -4.74 5.22
CA GLY A 147 14.86 -3.45 5.51
C GLY A 147 13.93 -3.50 6.71
N GLY A 148 13.86 -2.39 7.42
CA GLY A 148 12.94 -2.19 8.53
C GLY A 148 12.31 -0.80 8.45
N THR A 149 11.02 -0.71 8.75
CA THR A 149 10.27 0.56 8.79
C THR A 149 9.56 0.68 10.13
N ALA A 150 9.63 1.85 10.75
CA ALA A 150 8.75 2.24 11.84
C ALA A 150 7.70 3.22 11.31
N LYS A 151 6.43 2.99 11.65
CA LYS A 151 5.29 3.76 11.15
C LYS A 151 4.45 4.32 12.29
N TYR A 152 4.00 5.56 12.10
CA TYR A 152 2.91 6.18 12.84
C TYR A 152 1.70 6.28 11.92
N ILE A 153 0.55 5.84 12.40
CA ILE A 153 -0.71 5.77 11.66
C ILE A 153 -1.76 6.54 12.44
N ARG A 154 -2.54 7.38 11.76
CA ARG A 154 -3.67 8.10 12.34
C ARG A 154 -4.86 8.03 11.38
N GLU A 155 -6.04 7.79 11.92
CA GLU A 155 -7.32 7.99 11.23
C GLU A 155 -8.15 9.00 12.01
N TYR A 156 -9.01 9.73 11.31
CA TYR A 156 -9.93 10.65 11.94
C TYR A 156 -11.22 10.76 11.13
N ILE A 157 -12.29 11.07 11.84
CA ILE A 157 -13.58 11.45 11.28
C ILE A 157 -14.18 12.50 12.21
N TRP A 158 -14.49 13.68 11.66
CA TRP A 158 -14.98 14.81 12.44
C TRP A 158 -14.12 15.13 13.68
N LYS A 159 -14.62 14.95 14.91
CA LYS A 159 -13.87 15.22 16.16
C LYS A 159 -13.34 13.95 16.83
N GLU A 160 -13.36 12.82 16.13
CA GLU A 160 -12.83 11.55 16.60
C GLU A 160 -11.53 11.22 15.89
N SER A 161 -10.61 10.56 16.60
CA SER A 161 -9.40 10.03 15.99
C SER A 161 -8.89 8.76 16.67
N ALA A 162 -8.19 7.96 15.87
CA ALA A 162 -7.49 6.77 16.31
C ALA A 162 -6.04 6.86 15.87
N HIS A 163 -5.11 6.30 16.67
CA HIS A 163 -3.69 6.27 16.32
C HIS A 163 -3.07 4.91 16.64
N SER A 164 -2.02 4.55 15.91
CA SER A 164 -1.25 3.33 16.17
C SER A 164 0.19 3.45 15.67
N PHE A 165 1.04 2.58 16.20
CA PHE A 165 2.41 2.37 15.74
C PHE A 165 2.54 0.98 15.14
N ALA A 166 3.29 0.89 14.04
CA ALA A 166 3.54 -0.37 13.36
C ALA A 166 4.99 -0.47 12.87
N CYS A 167 5.41 -1.70 12.62
CA CYS A 167 6.69 -2.02 12.02
C CYS A 167 6.52 -2.86 10.77
N ASP A 168 7.40 -2.65 9.80
CA ASP A 168 7.53 -3.49 8.61
C ASP A 168 8.92 -4.11 8.56
N LEU A 169 9.02 -5.35 8.08
CA LEU A 169 10.27 -6.07 7.90
C LEU A 169 10.29 -6.71 6.52
N GLY A 170 11.30 -6.37 5.73
CA GLY A 170 11.45 -6.84 4.36
C GLY A 170 12.81 -7.48 4.13
N THR A 171 12.83 -8.39 3.17
CA THR A 171 14.03 -9.03 2.65
C THR A 171 13.97 -9.10 1.13
N LEU A 172 15.14 -9.05 0.50
CA LEU A 172 15.25 -9.16 -0.95
C LEU A 172 16.54 -9.89 -1.29
N TYR A 173 16.42 -10.93 -2.13
CA TYR A 173 17.53 -11.78 -2.55
C TYR A 173 17.65 -11.81 -4.07
N VAL A 174 18.85 -11.54 -4.58
CA VAL A 174 19.19 -11.56 -6.01
C VAL A 174 19.99 -12.83 -6.30
N THR A 175 19.42 -13.72 -7.10
CA THR A 175 20.06 -15.00 -7.46
C THR A 175 21.03 -14.84 -8.64
N GLU A 176 21.92 -15.80 -8.87
CA GLU A 176 22.74 -15.86 -10.10
C GLU A 176 21.98 -16.44 -11.30
N PHE A 177 20.82 -17.05 -11.05
CA PHE A 177 20.05 -17.74 -12.07
C PHE A 177 19.15 -16.76 -12.83
N PHE A 178 18.80 -17.12 -14.07
CA PHE A 178 17.82 -16.41 -14.90
C PHE A 178 18.04 -14.88 -14.97
N ASN A 179 19.28 -14.47 -15.25
CA ASN A 179 19.68 -13.06 -15.39
C ASN A 179 19.39 -12.20 -14.13
N GLY A 180 19.67 -12.74 -12.95
CA GLY A 180 19.49 -11.97 -11.72
C GLY A 180 18.07 -12.02 -11.18
N MET A 181 17.41 -13.19 -11.24
CA MET A 181 16.08 -13.38 -10.67
C MET A 181 16.07 -12.94 -9.20
N ARG A 182 15.03 -12.21 -8.83
CA ARG A 182 14.82 -11.63 -7.50
C ARG A 182 13.72 -12.36 -6.76
N ILE A 183 13.93 -12.58 -5.47
CA ILE A 183 12.94 -13.13 -4.55
C ILE A 183 12.82 -12.16 -3.38
N GLY A 184 11.62 -11.67 -3.12
CA GLY A 184 11.34 -10.73 -2.03
C GLY A 184 10.34 -11.32 -1.05
N ALA A 185 10.46 -10.97 0.22
CA ALA A 185 9.45 -11.26 1.23
C ALA A 185 9.34 -10.09 2.19
N VAL A 186 8.12 -9.73 2.57
CA VAL A 186 7.85 -8.60 3.47
C VAL A 186 6.66 -8.90 4.37
N ILE A 187 6.75 -8.49 5.64
CA ILE A 187 5.62 -8.38 6.54
C ILE A 187 5.38 -6.89 6.79
N THR A 188 4.17 -6.42 6.55
CA THR A 188 3.80 -5.02 6.77
C THR A 188 2.71 -4.87 7.83
N ASN A 189 2.70 -3.71 8.49
CA ASN A 189 1.71 -3.24 9.45
C ASN A 189 1.65 -4.07 10.75
N PHE A 190 2.76 -4.68 11.16
CA PHE A 190 2.82 -5.38 12.44
C PHE A 190 2.85 -4.36 13.59
N GLY A 191 1.73 -4.17 14.29
CA GLY A 191 1.58 -3.07 15.24
C GLY A 191 0.45 -3.25 16.24
N SER A 192 0.22 -2.22 17.05
CA SER A 192 -0.89 -2.16 18.00
C SER A 192 -2.24 -2.00 17.32
N SER A 193 -3.32 -2.39 18.01
CA SER A 193 -4.68 -2.05 17.62
C SER A 193 -4.92 -0.53 17.61
N MET A 194 -5.94 -0.11 16.88
CA MET A 194 -6.47 1.25 16.87
C MET A 194 -7.85 1.26 17.52
N GLU A 195 -8.11 2.27 18.35
CA GLU A 195 -9.39 2.54 19.00
C GLU A 195 -9.76 3.99 18.74
N MET A 196 -11.03 4.25 18.43
CA MET A 196 -11.50 5.58 18.07
C MET A 196 -11.92 6.31 19.34
N GLU A 197 -11.31 7.48 19.58
CA GLU A 197 -11.59 8.32 20.74
C GLU A 197 -11.88 9.76 20.28
N GLY A 198 -12.78 10.46 20.97
CA GLY A 198 -13.10 11.84 20.62
C GLY A 198 -14.28 12.42 21.39
N ASP A 199 -14.51 13.70 21.19
CA ASP A 199 -15.55 14.46 21.87
C ASP A 199 -16.97 14.01 21.46
N ASP A 200 -17.12 13.50 20.24
CA ASP A 200 -18.42 13.06 19.71
C ASP A 200 -18.94 11.79 20.41
N LEU A 201 -18.07 11.05 21.12
CA LEU A 201 -18.45 9.89 21.94
C LEU A 201 -18.97 10.28 23.33
N VAL A 202 -18.76 11.53 23.76
CA VAL A 202 -19.15 12.02 25.09
C VAL A 202 -20.52 12.67 25.00
N PHE A 203 -21.45 12.23 25.85
CA PHE A 203 -22.81 12.76 25.90
C PHE A 203 -23.27 13.02 27.33
N GLN A 204 -24.25 13.89 27.48
CA GLN A 204 -24.91 14.10 28.77
C GLN A 204 -25.98 13.03 28.98
N HIS A 205 -25.97 12.43 30.15
CA HIS A 205 -26.93 11.41 30.56
C HIS A 205 -27.47 11.74 31.95
N ASP A 206 -28.79 11.69 32.09
CA ASP A 206 -29.44 11.68 33.39
C ASP A 206 -29.54 10.22 33.88
N ILE A 207 -28.88 9.94 35.00
CA ILE A 207 -28.78 8.58 35.57
C ILE A 207 -30.14 8.14 36.17
N ASP A 208 -30.98 9.09 36.60
CA ASP A 208 -32.27 8.78 37.19
C ASP A 208 -33.31 9.85 36.87
N GLU A 209 -33.84 9.82 35.64
CA GLU A 209 -34.84 10.76 35.11
C GLU A 209 -36.11 10.91 35.98
N ASN A 210 -36.36 9.99 36.91
CA ASN A 210 -37.54 10.01 37.78
C ASN A 210 -37.27 10.58 39.18
N GLN A 211 -36.02 10.92 39.51
CA GLN A 211 -35.63 11.44 40.82
C GLN A 211 -35.30 12.94 40.77
N ASP A 212 -36.21 13.77 41.31
CA ASP A 212 -35.96 15.20 41.48
C ASP A 212 -34.70 15.48 42.34
N GLY A 213 -33.83 16.37 41.85
CA GLY A 213 -32.65 16.86 42.57
C GLY A 213 -31.36 16.05 42.39
N ASN A 214 -31.37 15.05 41.50
CA ASN A 214 -30.14 14.43 41.00
C ASN A 214 -29.40 15.38 40.01
N ASN A 215 -28.22 14.98 39.53
CA ASN A 215 -27.53 15.71 38.46
C ASN A 215 -27.96 15.14 37.11
N ASP A 216 -28.75 15.89 36.37
CA ASP A 216 -29.23 15.57 35.02
C ASP A 216 -28.16 15.70 33.93
N ASN A 217 -27.00 16.27 34.27
CA ASN A 217 -25.89 16.55 33.34
C ASN A 217 -24.63 15.72 33.64
N THR A 218 -24.79 14.43 34.00
CA THR A 218 -23.60 13.57 34.13
C THR A 218 -23.02 13.23 32.77
N LEU A 219 -21.69 13.17 32.67
CA LEU A 219 -21.02 12.82 31.42
C LEU A 219 -20.97 11.30 31.28
N GLY A 220 -21.63 10.78 30.26
CA GLY A 220 -21.46 9.43 29.72
C GLY A 220 -20.49 9.45 28.54
N SER A 221 -19.91 8.30 28.22
CA SER A 221 -19.10 8.11 27.01
C SER A 221 -19.38 6.75 26.39
N TRP A 222 -19.49 6.73 25.06
CA TRP A 222 -19.52 5.48 24.30
C TRP A 222 -18.10 4.89 24.22
N MET A 223 -17.94 3.65 24.66
CA MET A 223 -16.68 2.92 24.48
C MET A 223 -16.69 2.27 23.10
N THR A 224 -15.67 2.57 22.28
CA THR A 224 -15.49 1.93 20.98
C THR A 224 -14.65 0.67 21.14
N ASP A 225 -14.77 -0.25 20.18
CA ASP A 225 -13.93 -1.44 20.16
C ASP A 225 -12.56 -1.12 19.54
N SER A 226 -11.53 -1.86 19.97
CA SER A 226 -10.21 -1.79 19.36
C SER A 226 -10.03 -2.82 18.24
N TRP A 227 -9.48 -2.38 17.11
CA TRP A 227 -9.30 -3.20 15.92
C TRP A 227 -7.83 -3.27 15.52
N THR A 228 -7.37 -4.44 15.11
CA THR A 228 -5.98 -4.62 14.65
C THR A 228 -5.74 -3.96 13.29
N LEU A 229 -4.50 -3.63 12.98
CA LEU A 229 -4.09 -3.19 11.64
C LEU A 229 -4.16 -4.34 10.61
N PRO A 230 -4.21 -4.02 9.29
CA PRO A 230 -4.16 -5.00 8.20
C PRO A 230 -2.74 -5.52 8.05
N ILE A 231 -2.39 -6.51 8.86
CA ILE A 231 -1.10 -7.21 8.76
C ILE A 231 -1.10 -7.96 7.44
N ASN A 232 -0.08 -7.72 6.61
CA ASN A 232 0.04 -8.38 5.31
C ASN A 232 1.41 -9.02 5.16
N PHE A 233 1.42 -10.32 4.90
CA PHE A 233 2.61 -11.04 4.48
C PHE A 233 2.60 -11.20 2.96
N ARG A 234 3.65 -10.72 2.29
CA ARG A 234 3.78 -10.84 0.84
C ARG A 234 5.09 -11.50 0.46
N VAL A 235 5.04 -12.40 -0.52
CA VAL A 235 6.21 -13.05 -1.10
C VAL A 235 6.15 -12.87 -2.61
N GLY A 236 7.25 -12.38 -3.18
CA GLY A 236 7.34 -12.03 -4.59
C GLY A 236 8.50 -12.69 -5.30
N MET A 237 8.37 -12.81 -6.61
CA MET A 237 9.44 -13.20 -7.53
C MET A 237 9.43 -12.30 -8.77
N ALA A 238 10.60 -11.88 -9.21
CA ALA A 238 10.78 -11.13 -10.46
C ALA A 238 11.89 -11.76 -11.31
N VAL A 239 11.65 -11.93 -12.61
CA VAL A 239 12.58 -12.57 -13.56
C VAL A 239 12.71 -11.71 -14.80
N GLU A 240 13.96 -11.51 -15.26
CA GLU A 240 14.25 -10.89 -16.55
C GLU A 240 14.18 -11.94 -17.67
N LEU A 241 13.06 -11.98 -18.40
CA LEU A 241 12.87 -12.90 -19.52
C LEU A 241 13.73 -12.52 -20.74
N MET A 242 13.99 -11.22 -20.90
CA MET A 242 14.83 -10.68 -21.96
C MET A 242 15.60 -9.47 -21.43
N GLN A 243 16.90 -9.44 -21.70
CA GLN A 243 17.74 -8.29 -21.39
C GLN A 243 18.74 -8.07 -22.51
N THR A 244 18.60 -6.95 -23.21
CA THR A 244 19.47 -6.48 -24.29
C THR A 244 19.74 -4.99 -24.09
N ASP A 245 20.66 -4.41 -24.87
CA ASP A 245 20.99 -2.97 -24.76
C ASP A 245 19.78 -2.05 -25.01
N MET A 246 18.81 -2.50 -25.81
CA MET A 246 17.63 -1.71 -26.18
C MET A 246 16.33 -2.17 -25.51
N HIS A 247 16.22 -3.45 -25.14
CA HIS A 247 14.95 -4.03 -24.68
C HIS A 247 15.17 -4.82 -23.39
N ARG A 248 14.31 -4.59 -22.40
CA ARG A 248 14.17 -5.42 -21.20
C ARG A 248 12.71 -5.86 -21.06
N VAL A 249 12.50 -7.14 -20.73
CA VAL A 249 11.19 -7.69 -20.39
C VAL A 249 11.32 -8.37 -19.03
N THR A 250 10.58 -7.85 -18.06
CA THR A 250 10.53 -8.35 -16.70
C THR A 250 9.15 -8.94 -16.42
N MET A 251 9.11 -10.13 -15.84
CA MET A 251 7.88 -10.76 -15.34
C MET A 251 7.92 -10.79 -13.82
N MET A 252 6.80 -10.46 -13.19
CA MET A 252 6.67 -10.36 -11.74
C MET A 252 5.45 -11.13 -11.25
N THR A 253 5.56 -11.72 -10.08
CA THR A 253 4.44 -12.34 -9.38
C THR A 253 4.60 -12.23 -7.88
N ASP A 254 3.51 -11.91 -7.20
CA ASP A 254 3.45 -11.85 -5.74
C ASP A 254 2.27 -12.68 -5.22
N VAL A 255 2.46 -13.33 -4.08
CA VAL A 255 1.39 -13.93 -3.27
C VAL A 255 1.22 -13.05 -2.03
N THR A 256 -0.03 -12.69 -1.73
CA THR A 256 -0.38 -11.88 -0.55
C THR A 256 -1.26 -12.69 0.39
N HIS A 257 -0.90 -12.65 1.67
CA HIS A 257 -1.63 -13.26 2.77
C HIS A 257 -1.90 -12.17 3.82
N PRO A 258 -3.03 -11.47 3.72
CA PRO A 258 -3.47 -10.52 4.73
C PRO A 258 -4.24 -11.20 5.88
N ASN A 259 -4.30 -10.56 7.06
CA ASN A 259 -5.06 -11.07 8.20
C ASN A 259 -6.58 -10.78 8.13
N ASP A 260 -6.98 -9.91 7.20
CA ASP A 260 -8.32 -9.36 7.03
C ASP A 260 -8.94 -9.71 5.68
N ASN A 261 -8.33 -10.59 4.88
CA ASN A 261 -8.91 -11.02 3.61
C ASN A 261 -8.41 -12.42 3.22
N GLU A 262 -8.91 -12.96 2.11
CA GLU A 262 -8.40 -14.21 1.54
C GLU A 262 -7.02 -14.00 0.88
N GLU A 263 -6.26 -15.08 0.79
CA GLU A 263 -5.04 -15.10 0.01
C GLU A 263 -5.32 -14.80 -1.46
N SER A 264 -4.46 -14.00 -2.08
CA SER A 264 -4.56 -13.70 -3.50
C SER A 264 -3.19 -13.65 -4.15
N MET A 265 -3.19 -13.64 -5.48
CA MET A 265 -1.97 -13.62 -6.29
C MET A 265 -2.00 -12.45 -7.27
N ASN A 266 -0.88 -11.76 -7.39
CA ASN A 266 -0.68 -10.69 -8.35
C ASN A 266 0.25 -11.16 -9.47
N LEU A 267 -0.05 -10.75 -10.70
CA LEU A 267 0.78 -11.00 -11.88
C LEU A 267 1.06 -9.69 -12.60
N GLY A 268 2.30 -9.49 -13.02
CA GLY A 268 2.76 -8.28 -13.68
C GLY A 268 3.81 -8.54 -14.74
N GLY A 269 3.87 -7.64 -15.72
CA GLY A 269 4.94 -7.56 -16.70
C GLY A 269 5.35 -6.11 -16.95
N GLU A 270 6.66 -5.89 -17.07
CA GLU A 270 7.23 -4.60 -17.48
C GLU A 270 8.07 -4.81 -18.76
N TYR A 271 7.79 -4.01 -19.78
CA TYR A 271 8.63 -3.87 -20.95
C TYR A 271 9.30 -2.51 -20.93
N ALA A 272 10.64 -2.49 -21.00
CA ALA A 272 11.43 -1.27 -21.06
C ALA A 272 12.15 -1.17 -22.42
N TYR A 273 11.99 -0.02 -23.08
CA TYR A 273 12.75 0.35 -24.27
C TYR A 273 13.79 1.41 -23.91
N LYS A 274 15.07 1.06 -24.11
CA LYS A 274 16.27 1.86 -23.80
C LYS A 274 16.33 2.40 -22.37
N ASN A 275 15.62 1.77 -21.43
CA ASN A 275 15.43 2.27 -20.06
C ASN A 275 14.88 3.70 -19.99
N THR A 276 14.16 4.13 -21.04
CA THR A 276 13.57 5.47 -21.14
C THR A 276 12.05 5.36 -21.18
N PHE A 277 11.52 4.44 -21.99
CA PHE A 277 10.09 4.19 -22.11
C PHE A 277 9.73 2.87 -21.47
N PHE A 278 8.64 2.87 -20.71
CA PHE A 278 8.16 1.70 -19.98
C PHE A 278 6.70 1.47 -20.31
N LEU A 279 6.34 0.22 -20.58
CA LEU A 279 4.97 -0.24 -20.72
C LEU A 279 4.74 -1.37 -19.72
N ARG A 280 3.59 -1.35 -19.06
CA ARG A 280 3.28 -2.25 -17.96
C ARG A 280 1.86 -2.77 -18.12
N ALA A 281 1.69 -4.04 -17.83
CA ALA A 281 0.40 -4.67 -17.75
C ALA A 281 0.41 -5.69 -16.61
N GLY A 282 -0.74 -5.88 -15.98
CA GLY A 282 -0.86 -6.82 -14.89
C GLY A 282 -2.31 -7.15 -14.55
N TYR A 283 -2.44 -8.03 -13.58
CA TYR A 283 -3.71 -8.42 -12.99
C TYR A 283 -3.51 -8.52 -11.48
N LYS A 284 -4.35 -7.82 -10.73
CA LYS A 284 -4.31 -7.78 -9.26
C LYS A 284 -5.34 -8.75 -8.68
N SER A 285 -5.02 -9.36 -7.54
CA SER A 285 -5.96 -10.15 -6.74
C SER A 285 -6.55 -11.37 -7.47
N LEU A 286 -5.74 -12.09 -8.26
CA LEU A 286 -6.12 -13.39 -8.81
C LEU A 286 -6.48 -14.35 -7.67
N PHE A 287 -7.50 -15.17 -7.91
CA PHE A 287 -8.06 -16.16 -6.98
C PHE A 287 -8.82 -15.60 -5.78
N LEU A 288 -8.89 -14.27 -5.62
CA LEU A 288 -9.75 -13.65 -4.63
C LEU A 288 -11.22 -13.77 -5.07
N GLY A 289 -12.03 -14.50 -4.31
CA GLY A 289 -13.39 -14.86 -4.75
C GLY A 289 -14.34 -13.66 -4.93
N LYS A 290 -14.12 -12.57 -4.20
CA LYS A 290 -14.90 -11.32 -4.26
C LYS A 290 -14.01 -10.11 -4.52
N SER A 291 -13.21 -10.15 -5.59
CA SER A 291 -12.43 -9.00 -6.04
C SER A 291 -13.27 -8.10 -6.95
N GLU A 292 -13.24 -6.79 -6.70
CA GLU A 292 -13.58 -5.78 -7.71
C GLU A 292 -12.33 -5.36 -8.51
N GLU A 293 -11.13 -5.72 -8.04
CA GLU A 293 -9.86 -5.40 -8.71
C GLU A 293 -9.61 -6.36 -9.87
N GLY A 294 -9.18 -5.80 -11.00
CA GLY A 294 -8.95 -6.56 -12.23
C GLY A 294 -7.65 -6.21 -12.95
N ILE A 295 -7.80 -5.85 -14.23
CA ILE A 295 -6.69 -5.56 -15.13
C ILE A 295 -6.07 -4.21 -14.77
N THR A 296 -4.74 -4.16 -14.80
CA THR A 296 -3.97 -2.94 -14.62
C THR A 296 -3.12 -2.67 -15.85
N CYS A 297 -2.98 -1.41 -16.21
CA CYS A 297 -2.08 -0.96 -17.27
C CYS A 297 -1.27 0.23 -16.79
N GLY A 298 -0.06 0.41 -17.31
CA GLY A 298 0.74 1.57 -16.97
C GLY A 298 1.75 1.93 -18.05
N ALA A 299 2.12 3.19 -18.07
CA ALA A 299 3.16 3.72 -18.94
C ALA A 299 4.10 4.63 -18.13
N GLY A 300 5.37 4.63 -18.51
CA GLY A 300 6.39 5.40 -17.82
C GLY A 300 7.38 6.02 -18.80
N PHE A 301 7.87 7.20 -18.44
CA PHE A 301 8.91 7.88 -19.17
C PHE A 301 9.97 8.41 -18.21
N LEU A 302 11.24 8.12 -18.47
CA LEU A 302 12.39 8.54 -17.67
C LEU A 302 13.35 9.35 -18.55
N VAL A 303 13.63 10.58 -18.15
CA VAL A 303 14.53 11.52 -18.82
C VAL A 303 15.80 11.72 -18.02
N SER A 304 16.94 11.37 -18.61
CA SER A 304 18.26 11.47 -17.98
C SER A 304 19.08 12.69 -18.44
N GLN A 305 18.41 13.78 -18.86
CA GLN A 305 19.08 14.96 -19.47
C GLN A 305 19.24 16.17 -18.55
N PHE A 306 18.85 16.09 -17.27
CA PHE A 306 18.98 17.19 -16.30
C PHE A 306 20.27 17.08 -15.49
N GLY A 307 21.43 17.10 -16.17
CA GLY A 307 22.74 17.01 -15.51
C GLY A 307 22.98 15.63 -14.90
N SER A 308 23.24 15.56 -13.59
CA SER A 308 23.35 14.30 -12.85
C SER A 308 22.00 13.73 -12.40
N ALA A 309 20.91 14.51 -12.52
CA ALA A 309 19.59 14.10 -12.09
C ALA A 309 18.79 13.44 -13.23
N GLN A 310 17.91 12.50 -12.84
CA GLN A 310 16.94 11.88 -13.74
C GLN A 310 15.53 12.24 -13.28
N MET A 311 14.65 12.56 -14.21
CA MET A 311 13.25 12.85 -13.92
C MET A 311 12.36 11.82 -14.60
N GLY A 312 11.39 11.29 -13.88
CA GLY A 312 10.44 10.31 -14.38
C GLY A 312 9.00 10.75 -14.18
N VAL A 313 8.16 10.39 -15.13
CA VAL A 313 6.70 10.50 -15.04
C VAL A 313 6.14 9.13 -15.31
N ASP A 314 5.27 8.64 -14.43
CA ASP A 314 4.61 7.36 -14.59
C ASP A 314 3.10 7.54 -14.39
N TYR A 315 2.31 6.83 -15.19
CA TYR A 315 0.85 6.83 -15.16
C TYR A 315 0.33 5.39 -15.12
N ALA A 316 -0.75 5.15 -14.38
CA ALA A 316 -1.40 3.87 -14.28
C ALA A 316 -2.93 3.99 -14.33
N PHE A 317 -3.52 2.92 -14.84
CA PHE A 317 -4.94 2.65 -14.87
C PHE A 317 -5.18 1.33 -14.13
N GLN A 318 -6.19 1.31 -13.28
CA GLN A 318 -6.65 0.10 -12.59
C GLN A 318 -8.16 -0.02 -12.71
N ASP A 319 -8.62 -1.20 -13.16
CA ASP A 319 -10.04 -1.56 -13.19
C ASP A 319 -10.52 -1.98 -11.79
N PHE A 320 -11.64 -1.39 -11.37
CA PHE A 320 -12.33 -1.62 -10.10
C PHE A 320 -13.80 -2.04 -10.28
N GLY A 321 -14.17 -2.54 -11.47
CA GLY A 321 -15.46 -3.18 -11.69
C GLY A 321 -16.64 -2.25 -11.41
N ARG A 322 -17.39 -2.53 -10.31
CA ARG A 322 -18.56 -1.70 -9.93
C ARG A 322 -18.19 -0.32 -9.40
N LEU A 323 -16.95 -0.13 -8.98
CA LEU A 323 -16.42 1.15 -8.52
C LEU A 323 -15.72 1.92 -9.65
N GLU A 324 -15.99 1.52 -10.91
CA GLU A 324 -15.42 2.09 -12.13
C GLU A 324 -13.91 1.82 -12.24
N ASP A 325 -13.09 2.86 -12.32
CA ASP A 325 -11.65 2.76 -12.47
C ASP A 325 -10.93 3.84 -11.67
N THR A 326 -9.62 3.66 -11.49
CA THR A 326 -8.76 4.66 -10.86
C THR A 326 -7.57 5.01 -11.75
N HIS A 327 -7.09 6.23 -11.57
CA HIS A 327 -6.05 6.84 -12.37
C HIS A 327 -4.97 7.45 -11.49
N THR A 328 -3.79 6.84 -11.51
CA THR A 328 -2.68 7.29 -10.68
C THR A 328 -1.60 7.95 -11.52
N LEU A 329 -1.15 9.13 -11.11
CA LEU A 329 -0.01 9.84 -11.70
C LEU A 329 1.11 9.96 -10.68
N SER A 330 2.36 9.85 -11.14
CA SER A 330 3.52 10.14 -10.29
C SER A 330 4.62 10.90 -11.01
N LEU A 331 5.36 11.65 -10.21
CA LEU A 331 6.58 12.34 -10.58
C LEU A 331 7.70 11.84 -9.69
N ARG A 332 8.81 11.43 -10.29
CA ARG A 332 10.01 11.01 -9.55
C ARG A 332 11.26 11.75 -10.02
N MET A 333 12.18 11.96 -9.08
CA MET A 333 13.48 12.56 -9.31
C MET A 333 14.56 11.72 -8.65
N ARG A 334 15.60 11.37 -9.40
CA ARG A 334 16.80 10.66 -8.92
C ARG A 334 18.00 11.59 -8.96
N PHE A 335 18.85 11.60 -7.94
CA PHE A 335 20.01 12.49 -7.83
C PHE A 335 21.19 11.90 -7.06
#